data_AF-S4PTX4-F1
#
_entry.id   AF-S4PTX4-F1
#
_cell.length_a   1.000
_cell.length_b   1.000
_cell.length_c   1.000
_cell.angle_alpha   90.00
_cell.angle_beta   90.00
_cell.angle_gamma   90.00
#
_symmetry.space_group_name_H-M   'P 1'
#
loop_
_entity.id
_entity.type
_entity.pdbx_description
1 polymer ?
#
loop_
_entity_poly.entity_id
_entity_poly.type
_entity_poly.pdbx_seq_one_letter_code
_entity_poly.pdbx_strand_id
1 'polypeptide(L)'
;ARDALAKAVYSRLFDYIVRRINDSIPSSASAYYIGVLDIAGFEYFQMNSFEQFCINYCNEKLQQFFNERILKNEQELYRRE
;
A
#
# COMPACT_ATOMS: atom_id res chain seq x y z
N ALA A 1 -8.66 -16.25 -22.60
CA ALA A 1 -8.39 -17.43 -21.74
C ALA A 1 -6.90 -17.55 -21.36
N ARG A 2 -5.96 -17.63 -22.33
CA ARG A 2 -4.51 -17.73 -22.07
C ARG A 2 -3.97 -16.64 -21.12
N ASP A 3 -4.23 -15.37 -21.43
CA ASP A 3 -3.63 -14.26 -20.65
C ASP A 3 -4.21 -14.16 -19.24
N ALA A 4 -5.51 -14.46 -19.09
CA ALA A 4 -6.15 -14.54 -17.79
C ALA A 4 -5.56 -15.69 -16.95
N LEU A 5 -5.32 -16.85 -17.55
CA LEU A 5 -4.65 -17.97 -16.89
C LEU A 5 -3.22 -17.62 -16.49
N ALA A 6 -2.45 -16.96 -17.37
CA ALA A 6 -1.10 -16.51 -17.07
C ALA A 6 -1.08 -15.54 -15.87
N LYS A 7 -1.97 -14.53 -15.85
CA LYS A 7 -2.12 -13.61 -14.71
C LYS A 7 -2.48 -14.35 -13.41
N ALA A 8 -3.38 -15.33 -13.48
CA ALA A 8 -3.79 -16.12 -12.32
C ALA A 8 -2.66 -17.01 -11.78
N VAL A 9 -1.89 -17.66 -12.65
CA VAL A 9 -0.72 -18.47 -12.25
C VAL A 9 0.34 -17.59 -11.61
N TYR A 10 0.64 -16.43 -12.21
CA TYR A 10 1.62 -15.49 -11.65
C TYR A 10 1.18 -14.94 -10.29
N SER A 11 -0.09 -14.56 -10.14
CA SER A 11 -0.65 -14.11 -8.86
C SER A 11 -0.48 -15.17 -7.77
N ARG A 12 -0.78 -16.44 -8.06
CA ARG A 12 -0.61 -17.54 -7.10
C ARG A 12 0.85 -17.81 -6.73
N LEU A 13 1.76 -17.66 -7.70
CA LEU A 13 3.19 -17.79 -7.45
C LEU A 13 3.69 -16.67 -6.53
N PHE A 14 3.27 -15.43 -6.78
CA PHE A 14 3.61 -14.29 -5.94
C PHE A 14 3.13 -14.50 -4.49
N ASP A 15 1.87 -14.91 -4.30
CA ASP A 15 1.32 -15.21 -2.97
C ASP A 15 2.11 -16.32 -2.25
N TYR A 16 2.54 -17.35 -2.99
CA TYR A 16 3.37 -18.42 -2.44
C TYR A 16 4.73 -17.91 -1.96
N ILE A 17 5.39 -17.03 -2.73
CA ILE A 17 6.68 -16.44 -2.34
C ILE A 17 6.51 -15.60 -1.07
N VAL A 18 5.50 -14.71 -1.03
CA VAL A 18 5.22 -13.87 0.14
C VAL A 18 4.97 -14.72 1.39
N ARG A 19 4.17 -15.80 1.26
CA ARG A 19 3.93 -16.73 2.38
C ARG A 19 5.22 -17.37 2.88
N ARG A 20 6.06 -17.87 1.98
CA ARG A 20 7.33 -18.52 2.36
C ARG A 20 8.29 -17.56 3.07
N ILE A 21 8.31 -16.29 2.68
CA ILE A 21 9.08 -15.25 3.37
C ILE A 21 8.51 -15.02 4.77
N ASN A 22 7.18 -14.86 4.90
CA ASN A 22 6.53 -14.65 6.19
C ASN A 22 6.73 -15.83 7.16
N ASP A 23 6.66 -17.07 6.67
CA ASP A 23 6.90 -18.29 7.49
C ASP A 23 8.37 -18.37 7.96
N SER A 24 9.29 -17.73 7.25
CA SER A 24 10.72 -17.70 7.59
C SER A 24 11.05 -16.59 8.61
N ILE A 25 10.13 -15.66 8.86
CA ILE A 25 10.29 -14.59 9.85
C ILE A 25 9.63 -15.06 11.16
N PRO A 26 10.40 -15.24 12.25
CA PRO A 26 9.83 -15.62 13.54
C PRO A 26 8.85 -14.54 14.02
N SER A 27 7.58 -14.89 14.22
CA SER A 27 6.60 -14.00 14.83
C SER A 27 6.09 -14.60 16.13
N SER A 28 6.20 -13.83 17.22
CA SER A 28 5.46 -14.07 18.45
C SER A 28 4.18 -13.24 18.42
N ALA A 29 3.12 -13.69 19.09
CA ALA A 29 1.93 -12.87 19.27
C ALA A 29 2.33 -11.54 19.94
N SER A 30 2.16 -10.43 19.23
CA SER A 30 2.48 -9.09 19.72
C SER A 30 1.19 -8.28 19.83
N ALA A 31 1.03 -7.56 20.94
CA ALA A 31 -0.09 -6.65 21.12
C ALA A 31 0.01 -5.39 20.23
N TYR A 32 1.21 -5.08 19.74
CA TYR A 32 1.50 -3.89 18.94
C TYR A 32 2.45 -4.22 17.79
N TYR A 33 2.35 -3.47 16.69
CA TYR A 33 3.28 -3.58 15.57
C TYR A 33 3.63 -2.19 15.03
N ILE A 34 4.83 -2.07 14.48
CA ILE A 34 5.28 -0.89 13.72
C ILE A 34 5.37 -1.33 12.27
N GLY A 35 4.53 -0.76 11.41
CA GLY A 35 4.51 -1.05 9.99
C GLY A 35 5.24 0.03 9.19
N VAL A 36 6.00 -0.39 8.19
CA VAL A 36 6.54 0.50 7.16
C VAL A 36 5.72 0.29 5.89
N LEU A 37 5.18 1.37 5.35
CA LEU A 37 4.39 1.35 4.12
C LEU A 37 5.26 1.82 2.95
N ASP A 38 5.50 0.94 1.99
CA ASP A 38 6.19 1.23 0.73
C ASP A 38 5.21 0.96 -0.42
N ILE A 39 4.81 2.03 -1.13
CA ILE A 39 3.84 1.96 -2.24
C ILE A 39 4.40 2.70 -3.46
N ALA A 40 3.87 2.37 -4.64
CA ALA A 40 4.15 3.14 -5.85
C ALA A 40 3.66 4.59 -5.70
N GLY A 41 4.52 5.54 -6.04
CA GLY A 41 4.19 6.97 -6.07
C GLY A 41 3.24 7.33 -7.21
N PHE A 42 2.81 8.59 -7.26
CA PHE A 42 1.93 9.08 -8.31
C PHE A 42 2.59 8.96 -9.69
N GLU A 43 1.86 8.40 -10.66
CA GLU A 43 2.35 8.16 -12.02
C GLU A 43 1.51 8.92 -13.06
N TYR A 44 2.17 9.49 -14.06
CA TYR A 44 1.49 10.12 -15.19
C TYR A 44 2.25 9.88 -16.49
N PHE A 45 1.58 9.22 -17.44
CA PHE A 45 2.09 8.96 -18.78
C PHE A 45 1.22 9.66 -19.84
N GLN A 46 1.70 9.69 -21.09
CA GLN A 46 0.96 10.25 -22.22
C GLN A 46 -0.38 9.53 -22.45
N MET A 47 -0.42 8.21 -22.25
CA MET A 47 -1.65 7.42 -22.16
C MET A 47 -1.63 6.60 -20.88
N ASN A 48 -2.57 6.89 -19.98
CA ASN A 48 -2.71 6.17 -18.72
C ASN A 48 -3.69 5.00 -18.90
N SER A 49 -3.34 3.84 -18.36
CA SER A 49 -4.23 2.68 -18.31
C SER A 49 -4.94 2.58 -16.96
N PHE A 50 -5.73 1.52 -16.78
CA PHE A 50 -6.44 1.26 -15.53
C PHE A 50 -5.48 1.11 -14.34
N GLU A 51 -4.28 0.59 -14.59
CA GLU A 51 -3.23 0.43 -13.59
C GLU A 51 -2.80 1.77 -12.98
N GLN A 52 -2.56 2.81 -13.79
CA GLN A 52 -2.24 4.15 -13.28
C GLN A 52 -3.40 4.75 -12.48
N PHE A 53 -4.64 4.50 -12.89
CA PHE A 53 -5.80 4.92 -12.10
C PHE A 53 -5.78 4.28 -10.70
N CYS A 54 -5.51 2.96 -10.59
CA CYS A 54 -5.39 2.29 -9.30
C CYS A 54 -4.24 2.85 -8.45
N ILE A 55 -3.08 3.13 -9.05
CA ILE A 55 -1.91 3.70 -8.36
C ILE A 55 -2.23 5.10 -7.84
N ASN A 56 -2.75 5.98 -8.69
CA ASN A 56 -3.04 7.37 -8.34
C ASN A 56 -4.20 7.49 -7.34
N TYR A 57 -5.22 6.62 -7.45
CA TYR A 57 -6.30 6.56 -6.48
C TYR A 57 -5.79 6.15 -5.08
N CYS A 58 -4.87 5.18 -5.01
CA CYS A 58 -4.24 4.81 -3.75
C CYS A 58 -3.45 5.98 -3.14
N ASN A 59 -2.69 6.71 -3.96
CA ASN A 59 -1.97 7.91 -3.54
C ASN A 59 -2.92 9.00 -3.02
N GLU A 60 -4.04 9.24 -3.71
CA GLU A 60 -5.03 10.23 -3.27
C GLU A 60 -5.64 9.87 -1.91
N LYS A 61 -5.91 8.58 -1.67
CA LYS A 61 -6.38 8.11 -0.36
C LYS A 61 -5.34 8.23 0.74
N LEU A 62 -4.06 8.00 0.42
CA LEU A 62 -2.98 8.21 1.36
C LEU A 62 -2.80 9.70 1.70
N GLN A 63 -2.91 10.59 0.70
CA GLN A 63 -2.87 12.03 0.91
C GLN A 63 -4.04 12.52 1.76
N GLN A 64 -5.25 12.01 1.52
CA GLN A 64 -6.41 12.30 2.35
C GLN A 64 -6.16 11.90 3.82
N PHE A 65 -5.64 10.69 4.05
CA PHE A 65 -5.29 10.21 5.39
C PHE A 65 -4.24 11.11 6.06
N PHE A 66 -3.20 11.51 5.33
CA PHE A 66 -2.16 12.42 5.82
C PHE A 66 -2.75 13.76 6.27
N ASN A 67 -3.59 14.37 5.43
CA ASN A 67 -4.23 15.65 5.74
C ASN A 67 -5.17 15.55 6.94
N GLU A 68 -5.94 14.46 7.06
CA GLU A 68 -6.90 14.30 8.14
C GLU A 68 -6.28 13.95 9.49
N ARG A 69 -5.18 13.20 9.49
CA ARG A 69 -4.56 12.74 10.73
C ARG A 69 -3.37 13.58 11.12
N ILE A 70 -2.37 13.67 10.25
CA ILE A 70 -1.09 14.28 10.60
C ILE A 70 -1.26 15.80 10.69
N LEU A 71 -1.78 16.41 9.63
CA LEU A 71 -1.93 17.87 9.59
C LEU A 71 -2.91 18.40 10.66
N LYS A 72 -4.07 17.74 10.85
CA LYS A 72 -5.02 18.17 11.89
C LYS A 72 -4.47 18.03 13.30
N ASN A 73 -3.80 16.91 13.59
CA ASN A 73 -3.18 16.72 14.91
C ASN A 73 -2.12 17.78 15.19
N GLU A 74 -1.33 18.14 14.17
CA GLU A 74 -0.32 19.20 14.28
C GLU A 74 -0.97 20.57 14.56
N GLN A 75 -2.05 20.91 13.84
CA GLN A 75 -2.81 22.14 14.09
C GLN A 75 -3.48 22.20 15.47
N GLU A 76 -3.90 21.06 16.02
CA GLU A 76 -4.46 20.99 17.37
C GLU A 76 -3.38 21.16 18.44
N LEU A 77 -2.19 20.60 18.23
CA LEU A 77 -1.04 20.78 19.09
C LEU A 77 -0.67 22.28 19.19
N TYR A 78 -0.48 22.95 18.05
CA TYR A 78 -0.16 24.38 18.03
C TYR A 78 -1.24 25.31 18.61
N ARG A 79 -2.50 24.87 18.68
CA ARG A 79 -3.59 25.64 19.31
C ARG A 79 -3.66 25.44 20.82
N ARG A 80 -3.14 24.33 21.30
CA ARG A 80 -3.14 23.97 22.73
C ARG A 80 -1.94 24.59 23.45
N GLU A 81 -0.82 24.74 22.74
CA GLU A 81 0.35 25.51 23.15
C GLU A 81 0.14 27.01 22.96
#